data_AF-A0A6B1FFZ0-F1
#
_entry.id   AF-A0A6B1FFZ0-F1
#
_cell.length_a   1.000
_cell.length_b   1.000
_cell.length_c   1.000
_cell.angle_alpha   90.00
_cell.angle_beta   90.00
_cell.angle_gamma   90.00
#
_symmetry.space_group_name_H-M   'P 1'
#
loop_
_entity.id
_entity.type
_entity.pdbx_description
1 polymer ?
#
loop_
_entity_poly.entity_id
_entity_poly.type
_entity_poly.pdbx_seq_one_letter_code
_entity_poly.pdbx_strand_id
1 'polypeptide(L)'
;MPTYPLDRAGEAPDALAMFVRCKRRFKDGKEHRYWSVVENVRVGRRRVVQRHVLYLGEINDIQRAAWCRSIEVVEGTSRSRQMALFPEDREAPAALDCEVVKIDVSKVSLHEPRQWGACWLR
;
A
#
# COMPACT_ATOMS: atom_id res chain seq x y z
N MET A 1 -7.92 7.25 -25.03
CA MET A 1 -7.68 6.18 -24.04
C MET A 1 -6.80 5.13 -24.69
N PRO A 2 -5.60 4.84 -24.18
CA PRO A 2 -4.81 3.71 -24.67
C PRO A 2 -5.37 2.40 -24.12
N THR A 3 -5.94 1.58 -24.99
CA THR A 3 -6.39 0.22 -24.71
C THR A 3 -5.20 -0.73 -24.88
N TYR A 4 -4.86 -1.48 -23.85
CA TYR A 4 -3.79 -2.48 -23.91
C TYR A 4 -4.39 -3.89 -23.93
N PRO A 5 -3.88 -4.79 -24.80
CA PRO A 5 -4.36 -6.16 -24.87
C PRO A 5 -4.03 -6.90 -23.57
N LEU A 6 -5.03 -7.55 -22.99
CA LEU A 6 -4.88 -8.49 -21.88
C LEU A 6 -4.60 -9.87 -22.48
N ASP A 7 -3.33 -10.15 -22.79
CA ASP A 7 -2.94 -11.53 -23.11
C ASP A 7 -3.03 -12.37 -21.83
N ARG A 8 -4.16 -13.08 -21.69
CA ARG A 8 -4.29 -14.21 -20.77
C ARG A 8 -3.54 -15.40 -21.39
N ALA A 9 -2.34 -15.68 -20.90
CA ALA A 9 -1.74 -17.00 -21.08
C ALA A 9 -0.66 -17.28 -20.03
N GLY A 10 -0.84 -18.38 -19.30
CA GLY A 10 0.26 -19.10 -18.64
C GLY A 10 0.61 -18.60 -17.25
N GLU A 11 0.18 -19.37 -16.27
CA GLU A 11 0.60 -19.36 -14.87
C GLU A 11 2.12 -19.24 -14.74
N ALA A 12 2.58 -18.06 -14.33
CA ALA A 12 3.90 -17.84 -13.76
C ALA A 12 3.66 -17.27 -12.37
N PRO A 13 4.08 -17.96 -11.29
CA PRO A 13 3.86 -17.45 -9.96
C PRO A 13 4.69 -16.17 -9.79
N ASP A 14 4.03 -15.13 -9.30
CA ASP A 14 4.61 -13.92 -8.68
C ASP A 14 5.21 -12.80 -9.57
N ALA A 15 5.30 -12.95 -10.90
CA ALA A 15 5.89 -11.89 -11.74
C ALA A 15 4.94 -10.70 -12.08
N LEU A 16 3.64 -10.81 -11.75
CA LEU A 16 2.59 -9.83 -12.07
C LEU A 16 1.88 -9.27 -10.82
N ALA A 17 2.58 -9.24 -9.69
CA ALA A 17 2.02 -8.80 -8.41
C ALA A 17 1.77 -7.27 -8.36
N MET A 18 0.72 -6.87 -7.63
CA MET A 18 0.48 -5.48 -7.22
C MET A 18 1.16 -5.22 -5.87
N PHE A 19 1.79 -4.07 -5.73
CA PHE A 19 2.49 -3.70 -4.50
C PHE A 19 2.44 -2.20 -4.25
N VAL A 20 2.74 -1.81 -3.02
CA VAL A 20 2.82 -0.41 -2.61
C VAL A 20 4.22 0.15 -2.89
N ARG A 21 4.29 1.26 -3.62
CA ARG A 21 5.55 1.95 -3.95
C ARG A 21 5.64 3.30 -3.26
N CYS A 22 6.76 3.54 -2.59
CA CYS A 22 7.16 4.86 -2.09
C CYS A 22 7.94 5.64 -3.16
N LYS A 23 7.62 6.91 -3.35
CA LYS A 23 8.49 7.89 -4.01
C LYS A 23 8.86 8.99 -3.03
N ARG A 24 10.16 9.21 -2.84
CA ARG A 24 10.72 10.28 -2.01
C ARG A 24 11.06 11.46 -2.91
N ARG A 25 10.70 12.66 -2.49
CA ARG A 25 11.05 13.91 -3.16
C ARG A 25 11.44 14.93 -2.12
N PHE A 26 12.57 15.61 -2.33
CA PHE A 26 12.94 16.76 -1.53
C PHE A 26 12.36 18.03 -2.17
N LYS A 27 11.59 18.80 -1.40
CA LYS A 27 10.98 20.06 -1.86
C LYS A 27 10.77 21.00 -0.67
N ASP A 28 10.90 22.30 -0.86
CA ASP A 28 10.60 23.33 0.16
C ASP A 28 11.32 23.08 1.51
N GLY A 29 12.55 22.53 1.44
CA GLY A 29 13.36 22.18 2.62
C GLY A 29 12.93 20.93 3.38
N LYS A 30 11.97 20.15 2.87
CA LYS A 30 11.41 18.96 3.53
C LYS A 30 11.36 17.75 2.60
N GLU A 31 11.38 16.55 3.18
CA GLU A 31 11.15 15.31 2.45
C GLU A 31 9.65 15.03 2.34
N HIS A 32 9.18 14.86 1.10
CA HIS A 32 7.83 14.45 0.77
C HIS A 32 7.83 12.97 0.33
N ARG A 33 6.93 12.18 0.92
CA ARG A 33 6.74 10.77 0.56
C ARG A 33 5.36 10.57 -0.08
N TYR A 34 5.39 10.10 -1.32
CA TYR A 34 4.22 9.79 -2.12
C TYR A 34 4.05 8.29 -2.22
N TRP A 35 2.83 7.81 -2.04
CA TRP A 35 2.53 6.39 -2.10
C TRP A 35 1.61 6.08 -3.29
N SER A 36 1.86 4.95 -3.94
CA SER A 36 1.01 4.47 -5.05
C SER A 36 0.94 2.95 -5.02
N VAL A 37 -0.21 2.40 -5.37
CA VAL A 37 -0.32 1.00 -5.78
C VAL A 37 0.17 0.92 -7.23
N VAL A 38 1.11 0.03 -7.47
CA VAL A 38 1.64 -0.24 -8.81
C VAL A 38 1.49 -1.72 -9.14
N GLU A 39 1.36 -2.02 -10.42
CA GLU A 39 1.30 -3.38 -10.93
C GLU A 39 2.41 -3.60 -11.95
N ASN A 40 2.96 -4.81 -11.97
CA ASN A 40 3.87 -5.24 -13.03
C ASN A 40 3.06 -5.71 -14.24
N VAL A 41 3.25 -5.06 -15.39
CA VAL A 41 2.56 -5.38 -16.66
C VAL A 41 3.58 -5.85 -17.69
N ARG A 42 3.35 -7.01 -18.27
CA ARG A 42 4.15 -7.51 -19.39
C ARG A 42 3.73 -6.81 -20.68
N VAL A 43 4.67 -6.13 -21.35
CA VAL A 43 4.43 -5.36 -22.59
C VAL A 43 5.20 -5.96 -23.79
N GLY A 44 5.42 -7.28 -23.75
CA GLY A 44 6.12 -8.04 -24.78
C GLY A 44 6.84 -9.25 -24.18
N ARG A 45 7.50 -10.05 -25.04
CA ARG A 45 8.10 -11.34 -24.63
C ARG A 45 9.13 -11.21 -23.49
N ARG A 46 9.84 -10.09 -23.36
CA ARG A 46 10.91 -9.90 -22.36
C ARG A 46 10.85 -8.59 -21.58
N ARG A 47 9.76 -7.83 -21.67
CA ARG A 47 9.66 -6.52 -21.03
C ARG A 47 8.50 -6.48 -20.05
N VAL A 48 8.79 -6.10 -18.81
CA VAL A 48 7.82 -5.76 -17.76
C VAL A 48 7.96 -4.27 -17.47
N VAL A 49 6.83 -3.58 -17.36
CA VAL A 49 6.76 -2.18 -16.93
C VAL A 49 5.89 -2.06 -15.69
N GLN A 50 6.14 -1.04 -14.88
CA GLN A 50 5.32 -0.74 -13.71
C GLN A 50 4.24 0.27 -14.08
N ARG A 51 2.98 -0.15 -14.03
CA ARG A 51 1.82 0.72 -14.23
C ARG A 51 1.33 1.22 -12.88
N HIS A 52 1.08 2.54 -12.78
CA HIS A 52 0.40 3.11 -11.62
C HIS A 52 -1.08 2.74 -11.67
N VAL A 53 -1.56 2.07 -10.62
CA VAL A 53 -2.97 1.64 -10.49
C VAL A 53 -3.77 2.68 -9.71
N LEU A 54 -3.25 3.07 -8.55
CA LEU A 54 -3.90 4.03 -7.66
C LEU A 54 -2.85 4.91 -7.00
N TYR A 55 -3.10 6.21 -7.02
CA TYR A 55 -2.34 7.16 -6.22
C TYR A 55 -2.96 7.25 -4.82
N LEU A 56 -2.21 6.87 -3.79
CA LEU A 56 -2.68 6.84 -2.40
C LEU A 56 -2.53 8.21 -1.71
N GLY A 57 -1.83 9.15 -2.35
CA GLY A 57 -1.58 10.47 -1.79
C GLY A 57 -0.21 10.62 -1.12
N GLU A 58 -0.04 11.82 -0.56
CA GLU A 58 1.03 12.17 0.35
C GLU A 58 0.47 12.10 1.77
N ILE A 59 1.16 11.41 2.68
CA ILE A 59 0.84 11.56 4.10
C ILE A 59 1.71 12.72 4.59
N ASN A 60 1.09 13.80 5.05
CA ASN A 60 1.79 14.91 5.70
C ASN A 60 1.87 14.72 7.23
N ASP A 61 2.60 15.57 7.94
CA ASP A 61 2.81 15.44 9.39
C ASP A 61 1.50 15.55 10.21
N ILE A 62 0.52 16.31 9.72
CA ILE A 62 -0.78 16.49 10.38
C ILE A 62 -1.64 15.22 10.25
N GLN A 63 -1.64 14.59 9.07
CA GLN A 63 -2.33 13.31 8.83
C GLN A 63 -1.66 12.16 9.58
N ARG A 64 -0.33 12.20 9.75
CA ARG A 64 0.41 11.20 10.57
C ARG A 64 -0.12 11.13 11.99
N ALA A 65 -0.32 12.28 12.65
CA ALA A 65 -0.82 12.33 14.02
C ALA A 65 -2.23 11.74 14.18
N ALA A 66 -3.05 11.77 13.12
CA ALA A 66 -4.40 11.19 13.14
C ALA A 66 -4.39 9.66 13.00
N TRP A 67 -3.48 9.10 12.20
CA TRP A 67 -3.34 7.65 11.99
C TRP A 67 -2.66 6.93 13.16
N CYS A 68 -1.85 7.63 13.95
CA CYS A 68 -1.23 7.08 15.16
C CYS A 68 -2.25 6.61 16.21
N ARG A 69 -3.54 6.97 16.10
CA ARG A 69 -4.48 6.88 17.21
C ARG A 69 -5.24 5.56 17.37
N SER A 70 -5.35 4.68 16.38
CA SER A 70 -5.91 3.34 16.61
C SER A 70 -6.16 2.62 15.28
N ILE A 71 -5.64 1.41 15.16
CA ILE A 71 -6.32 0.37 14.38
C ILE A 71 -6.87 -0.69 15.34
N GLU A 72 -8.04 -1.20 15.02
CA GLU A 72 -8.57 -2.39 15.68
C GLU A 72 -8.01 -3.63 14.97
N VAL A 73 -7.21 -4.41 15.69
CA VAL A 73 -6.68 -5.69 15.18
C VAL A 73 -7.60 -6.80 15.65
N VAL A 74 -8.20 -7.53 14.70
CA VAL A 74 -9.05 -8.69 14.95
C VAL A 74 -8.21 -9.95 14.81
N GLU A 75 -7.97 -10.65 15.91
CA GLU A 75 -7.37 -11.98 15.89
C GLU A 75 -8.51 -13.03 15.87
N GLY A 76 -8.33 -14.13 15.14
CA GLY A 76 -9.37 -15.11 14.72
C GLY A 76 -10.20 -15.81 15.81
N THR A 77 -10.23 -15.29 17.02
CA THR A 77 -11.04 -15.71 18.16
C THR A 77 -11.60 -14.50 18.91
N SER A 78 -12.52 -13.75 18.29
CA SER A 78 -13.41 -12.75 18.93
C SER A 78 -12.76 -11.68 19.82
N ARG A 79 -11.44 -11.54 19.81
CA ARG A 79 -10.69 -10.59 20.62
C ARG A 79 -10.12 -9.53 19.69
N SER A 80 -10.59 -8.31 19.87
CA SER A 80 -9.98 -7.15 19.24
C SER A 80 -9.09 -6.42 20.24
N ARG A 81 -7.96 -5.90 19.74
CA ARG A 81 -7.09 -5.01 20.51
C ARG A 81 -6.75 -3.76 19.69
N GLN A 82 -6.60 -2.64 20.39
CA GLN A 82 -6.09 -1.43 19.77
C GLN A 82 -4.57 -1.51 19.65
N MET A 83 -4.07 -1.23 18.45
CA MET A 83 -2.65 -1.12 18.16
C MET A 83 -2.39 0.13 17.32
N ALA A 84 -1.18 0.65 17.41
CA ALA A 84 -0.73 1.73 16.54
C ALA A 84 0.21 1.17 15.46
N LEU A 85 -0.08 1.49 14.20
CA LEU A 85 0.79 1.14 13.08
C LEU A 85 1.80 2.24 12.82
N PHE A 86 3.07 1.87 12.77
CA PHE A 86 4.17 2.77 12.43
C PHE A 86 4.99 2.21 11.26
N PRO A 87 5.53 3.07 10.38
CA PRO A 87 6.49 2.61 9.39
C PRO A 87 7.78 2.15 10.09
N GLU A 88 8.36 1.05 9.61
CA GLU A 88 9.59 0.47 10.17
C GLU A 88 10.75 1.48 10.23
N ASP A 89 10.84 2.35 9.23
CA ASP A 89 11.90 3.36 9.09
C ASP A 89 11.79 4.55 10.06
N ARG A 90 10.89 4.49 11.05
CA ARG A 90 10.70 5.54 12.05
C ARG A 90 10.53 4.98 13.46
N GLU A 91 10.83 5.85 14.42
CA GLU A 91 10.50 5.63 15.82
C GLU A 91 9.05 6.01 16.09
N ALA A 92 8.40 5.20 16.93
CA ALA A 92 7.09 5.54 17.45
C ALA A 92 7.24 6.56 18.60
N PRO A 93 6.29 7.50 18.76
CA PRO A 93 6.24 8.39 19.91
C PRO A 93 6.24 7.60 21.22
N ALA A 94 6.98 8.09 22.22
CA ALA A 94 7.10 7.44 23.52
C ALA A 94 5.78 7.42 24.34
N ALA A 95 4.82 8.30 24.03
CA ALA A 95 3.59 8.50 24.80
C ALA A 95 2.37 7.79 24.18
N LEU A 96 2.54 6.58 23.66
CA LEU A 96 1.41 5.79 23.15
C LEU A 96 0.94 4.80 24.23
N ASP A 97 -0.35 4.87 24.57
CA ASP A 97 -1.00 3.98 25.55
C ASP A 97 -1.37 2.60 24.96
N CYS A 98 -0.82 2.24 23.79
CA CYS A 98 -1.13 1.00 23.09
C CYS A 98 0.13 0.39 22.44
N GLU A 99 0.03 -0.89 22.10
CA GLU A 99 1.12 -1.62 21.45
C GLU A 99 1.40 -1.08 20.06
N VAL A 100 2.68 -0.99 19.71
CA VAL A 100 3.16 -0.49 18.43
C VAL A 100 3.56 -1.65 17.53
N VAL A 101 3.01 -1.68 16.32
CA VAL A 101 3.45 -2.57 15.24
C VAL A 101 4.19 -1.77 14.20
N LYS A 102 5.43 -2.18 13.89
CA LYS A 102 6.21 -1.63 12.79
C LYS A 102 5.91 -2.39 11.51
N ILE A 103 5.57 -1.67 10.45
CA ILE A 103 5.26 -2.23 9.13
C ILE A 103 6.38 -1.86 8.16
N ASP A 104 6.94 -2.89 7.53
CA ASP A 104 7.73 -2.73 6.31
C ASP A 104 6.79 -2.58 5.12
N VAL A 105 6.51 -1.33 4.76
CA VAL A 105 5.59 -1.02 3.64
C VAL A 105 6.14 -1.54 2.30
N SER A 106 7.45 -1.75 2.18
CA SER A 106 8.05 -2.30 0.96
C SER A 106 7.68 -3.77 0.71
N LYS A 107 7.28 -4.49 1.77
CA LYS A 107 6.82 -5.89 1.70
C LYS A 107 5.30 -6.03 1.62
N VAL A 108 4.56 -4.91 1.58
CA VAL A 108 3.10 -4.96 1.45
C VAL A 108 2.72 -5.28 0.00
N SER A 109 2.11 -6.46 -0.17
CA SER A 109 1.49 -6.92 -1.41
C SER A 109 -0.03 -6.78 -1.33
N LEU A 110 -0.65 -6.55 -2.49
CA LEU A 110 -2.10 -6.57 -2.62
C LEU A 110 -2.54 -7.91 -3.19
N HIS A 111 -3.35 -8.64 -2.44
CA HIS A 111 -3.96 -9.89 -2.87
C HIS A 111 -5.45 -9.69 -3.10
N GLU A 112 -6.00 -10.39 -4.09
CA GLU A 112 -7.42 -10.33 -4.46
C GLU A 112 -7.99 -8.90 -4.58
N PRO A 113 -7.29 -7.95 -5.25
CA PRO A 113 -7.75 -6.57 -5.32
C PRO A 113 -9.08 -6.53 -6.08
N ARG A 114 -10.14 -6.11 -5.38
CA ARG A 114 -11.42 -5.82 -6.03
C ARG A 114 -11.29 -4.50 -6.77
N GLN A 115 -11.87 -4.42 -7.97
CA GLN A 115 -12.03 -3.13 -8.64
C GLN A 115 -12.86 -2.23 -7.73
N TRP A 116 -12.29 -1.09 -7.33
CA TRP A 116 -12.99 -0.05 -6.59
C TRP A 116 -14.19 0.42 -7.45
N GLY A 117 -15.42 0.17 -7.00
CA GLY A 117 -16.64 0.45 -7.74
C GLY A 117 -17.30 -0.75 -8.45
N ALA A 118 -16.76 -1.96 -8.36
CA ALA A 118 -17.42 -3.18 -8.87
C ALA A 118 -18.52 -3.73 -7.92
N CYS A 119 -19.10 -2.87 -7.08
CA CYS A 119 -20.24 -3.21 -6.23
C CYS A 119 -21.50 -3.26 -7.09
N TRP A 120 -21.94 -4.44 -7.51
CA TRP A 120 -23.32 -4.61 -7.93
C TRP A 120 -24.17 -4.92 -6.69
N LEU A 121 -25.27 -4.17 -6.56
CA LEU A 121 -26.37 -4.43 -5.65
C LEU A 121 -26.71 -5.93 -5.67
N ARG A 122 -26.88 -6.52 -4.49
CA ARG A 122 -27.77 -7.67 -4.30
C ARG A 122 -29.04 -7.17 -3.63
#